data_AF-A0A7S0F0Z6-F1
#
_entry.id   AF-A0A7S0F0Z6-F1
#
_cell.length_a   1.000
_cell.length_b   1.000
_cell.length_c   1.000
_cell.angle_alpha   90.00
_cell.angle_beta   90.00
_cell.angle_gamma   90.00
#
_symmetry.space_group_name_H-M   'P 1'
#
loop_
_entity.id
_entity.type
_entity.pdbx_description
1 polymer ?
#
loop_
_entity_poly.entity_id
_entity_poly.type
_entity_poly.pdbx_seq_one_letter_code
_entity_poly.pdbx_strand_id
1 'polypeptide(L)'
;MRAPPSSRPAMTLAALAHLTTALAGGTTWDRIGPWNIFDDKDGKGESGTVACAASPAGNPNVIYAGGQNNGVSSGVIKTIDGGKHWTRNSKGLWDTRILGVWVHPDDAQGNHVLAGTHSGIYESMDGAASWSFRNESTGWGNVQSFREGVIQGRPYVLANSQNGILTMPRAGGVWQKIAAPGGIASNAHLSVAVQHGTTEVLTCVGGWGGGQLYYAALDSPSNATWSGPVTTDSVTHSSWDFFAGQSAIFGKCKTPTSCDAGVHPLGAFPSLATCQAAVNTTTSFKVASYTYQHNVSSLAAYAGHCYAMSTFAFAPSPQANVDSGRAPGLFPGTPIDCANAAVDPKDRNHFLYSKG
;
A
#
# COMPACT_ATOMS: atom_id res chain seq x y z
N MET A 1 37.80 -24.90 -3.51
CA MET A 1 36.50 -25.32 -4.09
C MET A 1 35.41 -24.64 -3.30
N ARG A 2 34.55 -23.89 -3.98
CA ARG A 2 33.75 -22.78 -3.45
C ARG A 2 32.69 -23.22 -2.42
N ALA A 3 32.62 -22.43 -1.35
CA ALA A 3 31.56 -22.33 -0.37
C ALA A 3 30.28 -21.68 -0.96
N PRO A 4 29.11 -21.80 -0.30
CA PRO A 4 27.82 -21.36 -0.82
C PRO A 4 27.55 -19.87 -0.52
N PRO A 5 26.80 -19.18 -1.39
CA PRO A 5 26.00 -18.03 -0.98
C PRO A 5 24.57 -18.11 -1.58
N SER A 6 23.52 -17.48 -1.09
CA SER A 6 23.23 -16.68 0.09
C SER A 6 21.74 -16.31 -0.03
N SER A 7 21.05 -16.25 1.10
CA SER A 7 19.70 -15.70 1.34
C SER A 7 19.33 -14.40 0.61
N ARG A 8 18.05 -14.27 0.18
CA ARG A 8 17.06 -13.14 0.35
C ARG A 8 16.02 -13.10 -0.81
N PRO A 9 14.82 -12.49 -0.64
CA PRO A 9 13.87 -12.50 0.48
C PRO A 9 12.48 -13.06 0.08
N ALA A 10 11.74 -13.60 1.04
CA ALA A 10 10.35 -14.04 0.89
C ALA A 10 9.38 -12.84 1.02
N MET A 11 8.34 -12.80 0.19
CA MET A 11 7.25 -11.82 0.34
C MET A 11 6.18 -12.43 1.25
N THR A 12 6.15 -11.95 2.49
CA THR A 12 5.14 -12.28 3.50
C THR A 12 3.87 -11.46 3.25
N LEU A 13 2.71 -12.10 3.13
CA LEU A 13 1.43 -11.42 3.08
C LEU A 13 1.10 -10.91 4.51
N ALA A 14 1.12 -9.60 4.71
CA ALA A 14 0.83 -8.98 6.00
C ALA A 14 -0.66 -8.66 6.16
N ALA A 15 -1.25 -9.12 7.27
CA ALA A 15 -2.42 -8.51 7.89
C ALA A 15 -2.01 -8.18 9.34
N LEU A 16 -1.95 -6.89 9.68
CA LEU A 16 -1.48 -6.41 10.99
C LEU A 16 -2.66 -6.10 11.93
N ALA A 17 -2.41 -6.42 13.20
CA ALA A 17 -3.00 -5.87 14.43
C ALA A 17 -4.48 -6.18 14.78
N HIS A 18 -4.71 -7.34 15.43
CA HIS A 18 -5.49 -7.51 16.68
C HIS A 18 -5.84 -8.99 16.89
N LEU A 19 -4.80 -9.80 17.09
CA LEU A 19 -4.90 -11.22 17.50
C LEU A 19 -3.70 -11.54 18.39
N THR A 20 -3.48 -10.75 19.45
CA THR A 20 -2.33 -10.92 20.36
C THR A 20 -2.48 -12.05 21.37
N THR A 21 -3.43 -12.99 21.20
CA THR A 21 -3.57 -14.13 22.15
C THR A 21 -3.77 -15.51 21.51
N ALA A 22 -3.68 -15.68 20.17
CA ALA A 22 -3.95 -16.98 19.55
C ALA A 22 -2.82 -17.61 18.71
N LEU A 23 -1.61 -17.03 18.64
CA LEU A 23 -0.52 -17.58 17.81
C LEU A 23 0.80 -17.84 18.57
N ALA A 24 0.72 -18.06 19.89
CA ALA A 24 1.83 -18.64 20.66
C ALA A 24 1.92 -20.18 20.49
N GLY A 25 1.59 -20.70 19.31
CA GLY A 25 1.77 -22.09 18.93
C GLY A 25 2.58 -22.13 17.65
N GLY A 26 3.80 -22.66 17.70
CA GLY A 26 4.70 -22.77 16.55
C GLY A 26 4.14 -23.68 15.47
N THR A 27 3.30 -23.13 14.58
CA THR A 27 2.81 -23.83 13.39
C THR A 27 3.82 -23.68 12.27
N THR A 28 4.28 -24.80 11.73
CA THR A 28 4.95 -24.87 10.44
C THR A 28 3.96 -24.45 9.35
N TRP A 29 4.38 -23.56 8.46
CA TRP A 29 3.58 -23.16 7.30
C TRP A 29 3.71 -24.22 6.20
N ASP A 30 2.58 -24.81 5.80
CA ASP A 30 2.53 -25.79 4.71
C ASP A 30 2.39 -25.07 3.35
N ARG A 31 3.19 -25.50 2.36
CA ARG A 31 3.06 -25.02 0.98
C ARG A 31 1.87 -25.70 0.33
N ILE A 32 0.72 -25.03 0.30
CA ILE A 32 -0.54 -25.54 -0.28
C ILE A 32 -0.85 -24.89 -1.64
N GLY A 33 -0.05 -25.21 -2.66
CA GLY A 33 -0.28 -24.83 -4.06
C GLY A 33 -0.56 -23.33 -4.33
N PRO A 34 -0.98 -22.96 -5.56
CA PRO A 34 -0.93 -23.78 -6.77
C PRO A 34 0.52 -24.11 -7.14
N TRP A 35 0.81 -25.36 -7.44
CA TRP A 35 2.15 -25.81 -7.85
C TRP A 35 2.45 -25.30 -9.28
N ASN A 36 3.70 -24.95 -9.58
CA ASN A 36 4.18 -24.31 -10.83
C ASN A 36 3.92 -22.80 -10.97
N ILE A 37 3.40 -22.14 -9.93
CA ILE A 37 3.54 -20.69 -9.78
C ILE A 37 4.96 -20.48 -9.25
N PHE A 38 5.79 -19.75 -9.99
CA PHE A 38 7.26 -19.57 -9.80
C PHE A 38 8.21 -20.69 -10.27
N ASP A 39 7.75 -21.80 -10.87
CA ASP A 39 8.65 -22.79 -11.48
C ASP A 39 8.85 -22.44 -12.96
N ASP A 40 9.91 -21.69 -13.27
CA ASP A 40 10.40 -21.54 -14.65
C ASP A 40 11.18 -22.79 -15.07
N LYS A 41 10.53 -23.96 -14.99
CA LYS A 41 11.16 -25.26 -15.19
C LYS A 41 11.96 -25.37 -16.49
N ASP A 42 11.55 -24.61 -17.51
CA ASP A 42 12.15 -24.62 -18.83
C ASP A 42 12.96 -23.34 -19.16
N GLY A 43 13.09 -22.37 -18.24
CA GLY A 43 13.78 -21.10 -18.49
C GLY A 43 13.08 -20.22 -19.54
N LYS A 44 11.78 -20.43 -19.76
CA LYS A 44 10.96 -19.79 -20.81
C LYS A 44 9.98 -18.74 -20.29
N GLY A 45 10.01 -18.42 -18.99
CA GLY A 45 9.27 -17.29 -18.44
C GLY A 45 7.79 -17.53 -18.20
N GLU A 46 7.32 -18.78 -18.15
CA GLU A 46 5.92 -19.15 -17.84
C GLU A 46 5.62 -19.19 -16.33
N SER A 47 6.44 -18.52 -15.52
CA SER A 47 6.17 -18.36 -14.08
C SER A 47 4.91 -17.52 -13.88
N GLY A 48 3.80 -18.19 -13.57
CA GLY A 48 2.58 -17.54 -13.12
C GLY A 48 2.82 -16.77 -11.82
N THR A 49 2.11 -15.66 -11.62
CA THR A 49 1.98 -14.96 -10.34
C THR A 49 0.53 -15.04 -9.88
N VAL A 50 0.31 -15.08 -8.56
CA VAL A 50 -1.00 -14.85 -7.94
C VAL A 50 -1.01 -13.44 -7.37
N ALA A 51 -2.03 -12.66 -7.70
CA ALA A 51 -2.17 -11.29 -7.23
C ALA A 51 -3.16 -11.14 -6.07
N CYS A 52 -4.16 -12.01 -6.01
CA CYS A 52 -5.24 -11.92 -5.05
C CYS A 52 -5.83 -13.30 -4.77
N ALA A 53 -6.46 -13.45 -3.60
CA ALA A 53 -7.24 -14.63 -3.25
C ALA A 53 -8.41 -14.26 -2.32
N ALA A 54 -9.49 -15.02 -2.40
CA ALA A 54 -10.67 -14.88 -1.56
C ALA A 54 -11.32 -16.26 -1.31
N SER A 55 -11.95 -16.41 -0.15
CA SER A 55 -12.73 -17.61 0.21
C SER A 55 -14.02 -17.18 0.91
N PRO A 56 -15.12 -17.93 0.77
CA PRO A 56 -16.32 -17.67 1.53
C PRO A 56 -16.09 -18.04 3.00
N ALA A 57 -16.60 -17.22 3.91
CA ALA A 57 -16.40 -17.43 5.35
C ALA A 57 -16.98 -18.77 5.84
N GLY A 58 -18.10 -19.20 5.25
CA GLY A 58 -18.76 -20.46 5.59
C GLY A 58 -18.04 -21.72 5.08
N ASN A 59 -17.06 -21.59 4.18
CA ASN A 59 -16.33 -22.73 3.62
C ASN A 59 -14.92 -22.35 3.16
N PRO A 60 -13.94 -22.31 4.09
CA PRO A 60 -12.57 -21.91 3.77
C PRO A 60 -11.82 -22.92 2.89
N ASN A 61 -12.36 -24.12 2.65
CA ASN A 61 -11.76 -25.07 1.71
C ASN A 61 -11.94 -24.62 0.25
N VAL A 62 -12.93 -23.78 -0.02
CA VAL A 62 -13.13 -23.17 -1.34
C VAL A 62 -12.33 -21.88 -1.38
N ILE A 63 -11.34 -21.80 -2.27
CA ILE A 63 -10.51 -20.60 -2.43
C ILE A 63 -10.44 -20.29 -3.92
N TYR A 64 -10.67 -19.02 -4.24
CA TYR A 64 -10.47 -18.45 -5.55
C TYR A 64 -9.22 -17.59 -5.52
N ALA A 65 -8.38 -17.70 -6.53
CA ALA A 65 -7.20 -16.86 -6.68
C ALA A 65 -7.11 -16.34 -8.11
N GLY A 66 -6.64 -15.10 -8.25
CA GLY A 66 -6.45 -14.43 -9.53
C GLY A 66 -4.98 -14.38 -9.91
N GLY A 67 -4.62 -14.77 -11.13
CA GLY A 67 -3.27 -14.59 -11.65
C GLY A 67 -3.12 -13.42 -12.61
N GLN A 68 -1.93 -12.84 -12.64
CA GLN A 68 -1.63 -11.61 -13.41
C GLN A 68 -0.86 -11.84 -14.71
N ASN A 69 -0.06 -12.92 -14.81
CA ASN A 69 0.87 -13.13 -15.93
C ASN A 69 0.38 -14.21 -16.90
N ASN A 70 0.92 -14.18 -18.12
CA ASN A 70 0.71 -15.21 -19.14
C ASN A 70 1.33 -16.53 -18.64
N GLY A 71 0.52 -17.56 -18.47
CA GLY A 71 0.99 -18.87 -18.00
C GLY A 71 -0.10 -19.67 -17.32
N VAL A 72 0.30 -20.63 -16.47
CA VAL A 72 -0.61 -21.55 -15.79
C VAL A 72 -1.59 -20.86 -14.83
N SER A 73 -1.28 -19.64 -14.35
CA SER A 73 -2.14 -18.87 -13.46
C SER A 73 -3.01 -17.82 -14.15
N SER A 74 -2.97 -17.66 -15.48
CA SER A 74 -3.79 -16.63 -16.15
C SER A 74 -5.29 -16.85 -15.90
N GLY A 75 -5.99 -15.80 -15.47
CA GLY A 75 -7.41 -15.85 -15.13
C GLY A 75 -7.64 -16.23 -13.67
N VAL A 76 -8.85 -16.72 -13.37
CA VAL A 76 -9.19 -17.21 -12.03
C VAL A 76 -8.94 -18.72 -11.93
N ILE A 77 -8.26 -19.10 -10.86
CA ILE A 77 -8.06 -20.48 -10.43
C ILE A 77 -8.84 -20.73 -9.13
N LYS A 78 -9.30 -21.96 -8.93
CA LYS A 78 -10.14 -22.37 -7.81
C LYS A 78 -9.61 -23.65 -7.18
N THR A 79 -9.69 -23.74 -5.86
CA THR A 79 -9.58 -24.98 -5.09
C THR A 79 -10.88 -25.22 -4.32
N ILE A 80 -11.17 -26.47 -3.99
CA ILE A 80 -12.30 -26.90 -3.15
C ILE A 80 -11.85 -27.75 -1.96
N ASP A 81 -10.53 -27.93 -1.79
CA ASP A 81 -9.93 -28.83 -0.82
C ASP A 81 -8.83 -28.14 0.02
N GLY A 82 -8.96 -26.83 0.20
CA GLY A 82 -8.06 -26.04 1.03
C GLY A 82 -6.68 -25.83 0.41
N GLY A 83 -6.60 -25.76 -0.92
CA GLY A 83 -5.37 -25.44 -1.65
C GLY A 83 -4.52 -26.66 -2.05
N LYS A 84 -5.00 -27.89 -1.82
CA LYS A 84 -4.25 -29.10 -2.22
C LYS A 84 -4.26 -29.27 -3.73
N HIS A 85 -5.40 -29.05 -4.37
CA HIS A 85 -5.56 -29.07 -5.82
C HIS A 85 -6.23 -27.77 -6.32
N TRP A 86 -5.77 -27.31 -7.49
CA TRP A 86 -6.25 -26.08 -8.12
C TRP A 86 -6.69 -26.36 -9.56
N THR A 87 -7.78 -25.73 -9.98
CA THR A 87 -8.33 -25.84 -11.33
C THR A 87 -8.55 -24.45 -11.91
N ARG A 88 -8.19 -24.25 -13.18
CA ARG A 88 -8.39 -22.99 -13.89
C ARG A 88 -9.80 -22.91 -14.46
N ASN A 89 -10.53 -21.85 -14.09
CA ASN A 89 -11.93 -21.64 -14.44
C ASN A 89 -12.10 -20.25 -15.07
N SER A 90 -11.84 -20.13 -16.38
CA SER A 90 -11.79 -18.84 -17.10
C SER A 90 -12.75 -18.73 -18.30
N LYS A 91 -13.77 -19.60 -18.39
CA LYS A 91 -14.72 -19.56 -19.52
C LYS A 91 -15.48 -18.22 -19.50
N GLY A 92 -15.42 -17.46 -20.60
CA GLY A 92 -16.06 -16.12 -20.70
C GLY A 92 -15.24 -14.96 -20.14
N LEU A 93 -14.08 -15.25 -19.52
CA LEU A 93 -13.14 -14.26 -19.00
C LEU A 93 -12.06 -13.97 -20.06
N TRP A 94 -12.25 -12.92 -20.85
CA TRP A 94 -11.36 -12.58 -21.97
C TRP A 94 -10.13 -11.77 -21.54
N ASP A 95 -10.28 -10.90 -20.53
CA ASP A 95 -9.14 -10.31 -19.81
C ASP A 95 -8.74 -11.24 -18.66
N THR A 96 -7.64 -11.95 -18.84
CA THR A 96 -7.15 -12.95 -17.89
C THR A 96 -6.14 -12.38 -16.88
N ARG A 97 -5.91 -11.06 -16.88
CA ARG A 97 -5.07 -10.41 -15.86
C ARG A 97 -5.94 -10.01 -14.68
N ILE A 98 -6.03 -10.90 -13.70
CA ILE A 98 -6.87 -10.70 -12.53
C ILE A 98 -6.11 -9.88 -11.49
N LEU A 99 -6.68 -8.73 -11.14
CA LEU A 99 -6.12 -7.80 -10.18
C LEU A 99 -6.76 -7.98 -8.80
N GLY A 100 -8.06 -8.25 -8.76
CA GLY A 100 -8.82 -8.48 -7.53
C GLY A 100 -9.85 -9.60 -7.69
N VAL A 101 -10.15 -10.30 -6.59
CA VAL A 101 -11.23 -11.28 -6.51
C VAL A 101 -12.05 -11.01 -5.27
N TRP A 102 -13.37 -11.16 -5.40
CA TRP A 102 -14.31 -11.14 -4.29
C TRP A 102 -15.23 -12.36 -4.38
N VAL A 103 -15.59 -12.91 -3.22
CA VAL A 103 -16.54 -14.02 -3.10
C VAL A 103 -17.62 -13.56 -2.15
N HIS A 104 -18.89 -13.80 -2.50
CA HIS A 104 -19.99 -13.37 -1.66
C HIS A 104 -19.88 -14.02 -0.26
N PRO A 105 -19.76 -13.23 0.82
CA PRO A 105 -19.41 -13.75 2.14
C PRO A 105 -20.49 -14.67 2.73
N ASP A 106 -21.76 -14.40 2.42
CA ASP A 106 -22.90 -15.21 2.88
C ASP A 106 -23.22 -16.39 1.95
N ASP A 107 -22.47 -16.58 0.86
CA ASP A 107 -22.61 -17.72 -0.05
C ASP A 107 -21.59 -18.80 0.34
N ALA A 108 -22.01 -19.74 1.18
CA ALA A 108 -21.15 -20.81 1.67
C ALA A 108 -20.67 -21.77 0.57
N GLN A 109 -21.38 -21.83 -0.56
CA GLN A 109 -20.99 -22.60 -1.74
C GLN A 109 -19.95 -21.83 -2.58
N GLY A 110 -19.84 -20.52 -2.38
CA GLY A 110 -18.92 -19.64 -3.08
C GLY A 110 -19.24 -19.55 -4.57
N ASN A 111 -20.51 -19.57 -4.94
CA ASN A 111 -20.93 -19.53 -6.34
C ASN A 111 -20.89 -18.11 -6.91
N HIS A 112 -21.23 -17.11 -6.11
CA HIS A 112 -21.17 -15.71 -6.51
C HIS A 112 -19.75 -15.15 -6.30
N VAL A 113 -19.06 -14.88 -7.41
CA VAL A 113 -17.67 -14.43 -7.45
C VAL A 113 -17.53 -13.26 -8.40
N LEU A 114 -16.78 -12.23 -7.99
CA LEU A 114 -16.39 -11.12 -8.85
C LEU A 114 -14.89 -11.15 -9.12
N ALA A 115 -14.50 -10.78 -10.34
CA ALA A 115 -13.11 -10.60 -10.74
C ALA A 115 -12.92 -9.19 -11.31
N GLY A 116 -11.93 -8.49 -10.76
CA GLY A 116 -11.49 -7.19 -11.23
C GLY A 116 -10.30 -7.35 -12.17
N THR A 117 -10.35 -6.70 -13.32
CA THR A 117 -9.34 -6.80 -14.38
C THR A 117 -8.90 -5.40 -14.84
N HIS A 118 -8.10 -5.32 -15.91
CA HIS A 118 -7.79 -4.03 -16.53
C HIS A 118 -8.96 -3.49 -17.36
N SER A 119 -9.79 -4.38 -17.90
CA SER A 119 -10.97 -4.01 -18.70
C SER A 119 -12.23 -3.68 -17.90
N GLY A 120 -12.32 -4.11 -16.64
CA GLY A 120 -13.46 -3.83 -15.76
C GLY A 120 -13.76 -4.98 -14.81
N ILE A 121 -15.06 -5.22 -14.57
CA ILE A 121 -15.55 -6.25 -13.64
C ILE A 121 -16.16 -7.40 -14.42
N TYR A 122 -15.82 -8.61 -14.01
CA TYR A 122 -16.51 -9.84 -14.40
C TYR A 122 -17.21 -10.45 -13.20
N GLU A 123 -18.32 -11.12 -13.45
CA GLU A 123 -19.14 -11.78 -12.45
C GLU A 123 -19.43 -13.21 -12.86
N SER A 124 -19.39 -14.10 -11.88
CA SER A 124 -19.81 -15.49 -11.98
C SER A 124 -20.82 -15.76 -10.89
N MET A 125 -21.86 -16.52 -11.23
CA MET A 125 -22.89 -17.01 -10.30
C MET A 125 -22.87 -18.54 -10.16
N ASP A 126 -21.83 -19.18 -10.73
CA ASP A 126 -21.68 -20.64 -10.82
C ASP A 126 -20.29 -21.10 -10.35
N GLY A 127 -19.68 -20.33 -9.45
CA GLY A 127 -18.42 -20.68 -8.79
C GLY A 127 -17.23 -20.69 -9.76
N ALA A 128 -17.17 -19.64 -10.59
CA ALA A 128 -16.22 -19.40 -11.68
C ALA A 128 -16.37 -20.33 -12.90
N ALA A 129 -17.35 -21.25 -12.94
CA ALA A 129 -17.51 -22.15 -14.09
C ALA A 129 -17.75 -21.39 -15.41
N SER A 130 -18.41 -20.23 -15.34
CA SER A 130 -18.47 -19.24 -16.40
C SER A 130 -18.49 -17.81 -15.86
N TRP A 131 -18.02 -16.87 -16.68
CA TRP A 131 -17.91 -15.45 -16.36
C TRP A 131 -18.68 -14.61 -17.37
N SER A 132 -19.35 -13.57 -16.87
CA SER A 132 -19.99 -12.53 -17.66
C SER A 132 -19.34 -11.18 -17.37
N PHE A 133 -19.03 -10.42 -18.42
CA PHE A 133 -18.52 -9.06 -18.26
C PHE A 133 -19.65 -8.11 -17.83
N ARG A 134 -19.38 -7.26 -16.84
CA ARG A 134 -20.31 -6.22 -16.39
C ARG A 134 -20.17 -5.01 -17.30
N ASN A 135 -21.04 -4.92 -18.30
CA ASN A 135 -20.96 -3.90 -19.35
C ASN A 135 -20.91 -2.46 -18.82
N GLU A 136 -21.51 -2.20 -17.66
CA GLU A 136 -21.52 -0.88 -17.04
C GLU A 136 -20.11 -0.45 -16.61
N SER A 137 -19.22 -1.41 -16.33
CA SER A 137 -17.82 -1.16 -15.98
C SER A 137 -16.90 -0.81 -17.15
N THR A 138 -17.43 -0.78 -18.38
CA THR A 138 -16.66 -0.42 -19.58
C THR A 138 -16.04 0.97 -19.44
N GLY A 139 -14.73 1.06 -19.63
CA GLY A 139 -14.00 2.34 -19.60
C GLY A 139 -13.80 2.92 -18.21
N TRP A 140 -14.10 2.18 -17.13
CA TRP A 140 -13.78 2.62 -15.77
C TRP A 140 -12.32 2.35 -15.38
N GLY A 141 -11.61 1.54 -16.18
CA GLY A 141 -10.19 1.22 -16.02
C GLY A 141 -9.96 0.08 -15.03
N ASN A 142 -8.74 0.00 -14.51
CA ASN A 142 -8.28 -1.13 -13.70
C ASN A 142 -9.07 -1.27 -12.40
N VAL A 143 -9.65 -2.45 -12.16
CA VAL A 143 -10.33 -2.79 -10.91
C VAL A 143 -9.46 -3.72 -10.07
N GLN A 144 -8.88 -3.23 -8.98
CA GLN A 144 -7.81 -3.96 -8.29
C GLN A 144 -8.20 -4.67 -7.01
N SER A 145 -9.12 -4.09 -6.26
CA SER A 145 -9.45 -4.58 -4.93
C SER A 145 -10.94 -4.40 -4.70
N PHE A 146 -11.50 -5.36 -3.98
CA PHE A 146 -12.88 -5.33 -3.52
C PHE A 146 -12.92 -5.25 -2.00
N ARG A 147 -13.93 -4.55 -1.47
CA ARG A 147 -14.19 -4.41 -0.03
C ARG A 147 -15.69 -4.46 0.23
N GLU A 148 -16.06 -4.88 1.43
CA GLU A 148 -17.42 -4.70 1.93
C GLU A 148 -17.58 -3.31 2.53
N GLY A 149 -18.75 -2.71 2.35
CA GLY A 149 -19.11 -1.43 2.94
C GLY A 149 -20.60 -1.34 3.22
N VAL A 150 -21.00 -0.22 3.83
CA VAL A 150 -22.38 0.13 4.11
C VAL A 150 -22.63 1.55 3.61
N ILE A 151 -23.66 1.73 2.79
CA ILE A 151 -24.09 3.05 2.32
C ILE A 151 -25.55 3.20 2.74
N GLN A 152 -25.85 4.23 3.53
CA GLN A 152 -27.20 4.50 4.04
C GLN A 152 -27.83 3.27 4.73
N GLY A 153 -27.03 2.57 5.56
CA GLY A 153 -27.49 1.38 6.31
C GLY A 153 -27.67 0.09 5.49
N ARG A 154 -27.33 0.10 4.19
CA ARG A 154 -27.43 -1.08 3.31
C ARG A 154 -26.04 -1.60 2.94
N PRO A 155 -25.81 -2.92 2.85
CA PRO A 155 -24.52 -3.49 2.49
C PRO A 155 -24.22 -3.34 1.00
N TYR A 156 -22.97 -2.99 0.68
CA TYR A 156 -22.45 -2.81 -0.67
C TYR A 156 -21.11 -3.53 -0.84
N VAL A 157 -20.86 -4.03 -2.04
CA VAL A 157 -19.53 -4.34 -2.54
C VAL A 157 -18.93 -3.05 -3.11
N LEU A 158 -17.72 -2.74 -2.68
CA LEU A 158 -16.94 -1.59 -3.12
C LEU A 158 -15.73 -2.08 -3.91
N ALA A 159 -15.32 -1.34 -4.94
CA ALA A 159 -14.07 -1.62 -5.65
C ALA A 159 -13.36 -0.33 -6.05
N ASN A 160 -12.03 -0.33 -6.17
CA ASN A 160 -11.33 0.82 -6.76
C ASN A 160 -11.33 0.71 -8.29
N SER A 161 -11.36 1.86 -8.95
CA SER A 161 -11.04 2.02 -10.37
C SER A 161 -10.16 3.25 -10.58
N GLN A 162 -9.47 3.36 -11.71
CA GLN A 162 -8.63 4.53 -12.04
C GLN A 162 -9.36 5.88 -11.89
N ASN A 163 -10.68 5.87 -12.05
CA ASN A 163 -11.50 7.07 -12.08
C ASN A 163 -12.43 7.22 -10.86
N GLY A 164 -12.26 6.39 -9.82
CA GLY A 164 -13.03 6.53 -8.58
C GLY A 164 -13.39 5.20 -7.91
N ILE A 165 -14.38 5.27 -7.01
CA ILE A 165 -14.86 4.14 -6.22
C ILE A 165 -16.09 3.56 -6.90
N LEU A 166 -16.09 2.26 -7.17
CA LEU A 166 -17.20 1.53 -7.71
C LEU A 166 -18.04 0.96 -6.56
N THR A 167 -19.36 0.99 -6.69
CA THR A 167 -20.27 0.47 -5.68
C THR A 167 -21.33 -0.41 -6.31
N MET A 168 -21.71 -1.50 -5.65
CA MET A 168 -22.83 -2.36 -6.03
C MET A 168 -23.53 -2.86 -4.77
N PRO A 169 -24.88 -2.89 -4.70
CA PRO A 169 -25.56 -3.51 -3.57
C PRO A 169 -25.08 -4.96 -3.37
N ARG A 170 -24.85 -5.39 -2.12
CA ARG A 170 -24.34 -6.76 -1.85
C ARG A 170 -25.27 -7.85 -2.36
N ALA A 171 -26.57 -7.58 -2.38
CA ALA A 171 -27.59 -8.46 -2.95
C ALA A 171 -27.52 -8.59 -4.50
N GLY A 172 -26.54 -7.96 -5.14
CA GLY A 172 -26.41 -7.86 -6.59
C GLY A 172 -27.15 -6.65 -7.15
N GLY A 173 -26.89 -6.35 -8.42
CA GLY A 173 -27.54 -5.25 -9.13
C GLY A 173 -26.66 -4.62 -10.20
N VAL A 174 -26.75 -3.30 -10.29
CA VAL A 174 -25.99 -2.49 -11.24
C VAL A 174 -24.87 -1.80 -10.50
N TRP A 175 -23.67 -1.85 -11.06
CA TRP A 175 -22.54 -1.08 -10.54
C TRP A 175 -22.75 0.41 -10.78
N GLN A 176 -22.38 1.21 -9.78
CA GLN A 176 -22.34 2.66 -9.84
C GLN A 176 -20.90 3.12 -9.59
N LYS A 177 -20.61 4.37 -9.97
CA LYS A 177 -19.28 4.96 -9.81
C LYS A 177 -19.39 6.30 -9.08
N ILE A 178 -18.55 6.45 -8.07
CA ILE A 178 -18.29 7.68 -7.35
C ILE A 178 -16.98 8.26 -7.90
N ALA A 179 -17.04 9.42 -8.54
CA ALA A 179 -15.85 10.08 -9.06
C ALA A 179 -14.93 10.54 -7.92
N ALA A 180 -13.62 10.32 -8.08
CA ALA A 180 -12.61 10.90 -7.21
C ALA A 180 -12.10 12.23 -7.80
N PRO A 181 -11.76 13.24 -6.98
CA PRO A 181 -11.44 14.59 -7.44
C PRO A 181 -10.23 14.67 -8.39
N GLY A 182 -9.31 13.70 -8.35
CA GLY A 182 -8.15 13.60 -9.23
C GLY A 182 -7.92 12.19 -9.81
N GLY A 183 -8.95 11.34 -9.80
CA GLY A 183 -8.79 9.90 -10.07
C GLY A 183 -8.08 9.15 -8.94
N ILE A 184 -8.19 7.82 -8.94
CA ILE A 184 -7.51 6.96 -7.97
C ILE A 184 -6.33 6.27 -8.66
N ALA A 185 -5.18 6.25 -8.00
CA ALA A 185 -3.99 5.63 -8.55
C ALA A 185 -4.24 4.13 -8.82
N SER A 186 -3.76 3.63 -9.97
CA SER A 186 -3.98 2.24 -10.40
C SER A 186 -3.12 1.21 -9.67
N ASN A 187 -2.65 1.52 -8.47
CA ASN A 187 -1.97 0.61 -7.53
C ASN A 187 -2.53 0.76 -6.10
N ALA A 188 -3.57 1.58 -5.90
CA ALA A 188 -4.14 1.83 -4.59
C ALA A 188 -5.22 0.80 -4.26
N HIS A 189 -4.98 -0.03 -3.25
CA HIS A 189 -6.03 -0.85 -2.66
C HIS A 189 -6.97 0.04 -1.84
N LEU A 190 -8.28 -0.24 -1.86
CA LEU A 190 -9.19 0.45 -0.98
C LEU A 190 -8.90 0.08 0.48
N SER A 191 -8.74 1.08 1.32
CA SER A 191 -8.93 0.91 2.76
C SER A 191 -10.29 1.46 3.16
N VAL A 192 -11.06 0.64 3.87
CA VAL A 192 -12.46 0.90 4.19
C VAL A 192 -12.67 0.72 5.69
N ALA A 193 -13.32 1.69 6.30
CA ALA A 193 -13.87 1.60 7.64
C ALA A 193 -15.39 1.82 7.58
N VAL A 194 -16.14 1.08 8.38
CA VAL A 194 -17.60 1.26 8.51
C VAL A 194 -17.87 1.84 9.88
N GLN A 195 -18.45 3.04 9.92
CA GLN A 195 -18.82 3.71 11.17
C GLN A 195 -20.24 4.25 11.07
N HIS A 196 -21.06 4.00 12.10
CA HIS A 196 -22.44 4.50 12.21
C HIS A 196 -23.32 4.26 10.97
N GLY A 197 -23.11 3.16 10.23
CA GLY A 197 -23.92 2.81 9.05
C GLY A 197 -23.51 3.51 7.74
N THR A 198 -22.35 4.18 7.74
CA THR A 198 -21.72 4.78 6.56
C THR A 198 -20.30 4.27 6.41
N THR A 199 -19.89 4.03 5.17
CA THR A 199 -18.50 3.69 4.84
C THR A 199 -17.68 4.95 4.64
N GLU A 200 -16.53 4.97 5.30
CA GLU A 200 -15.42 5.87 5.01
C GLU A 200 -14.33 5.09 4.28
N VAL A 201 -13.79 5.71 3.23
CA VAL A 201 -12.71 5.16 2.42
C VAL A 201 -11.49 6.06 2.56
N LEU A 202 -10.34 5.49 2.87
CA LEU A 202 -9.07 6.16 2.63
C LEU A 202 -8.43 5.57 1.38
N THR A 203 -8.08 6.43 0.43
CA THR A 203 -7.45 6.02 -0.82
C THR A 203 -6.46 7.06 -1.31
N CYS A 204 -5.55 6.62 -2.19
CA CYS A 204 -4.70 7.52 -2.93
C CYS A 204 -5.47 8.19 -4.07
N VAL A 205 -5.43 9.52 -4.13
CA VAL A 205 -5.91 10.31 -5.27
C VAL A 205 -4.70 10.90 -6.00
N GLY A 206 -4.60 10.65 -7.30
CA GLY A 206 -3.44 11.02 -8.12
C GLY A 206 -2.99 9.91 -9.08
N GLY A 207 -1.93 10.20 -9.84
CA GLY A 207 -1.44 9.35 -10.92
C GLY A 207 -0.49 8.23 -10.49
N TRP A 208 0.03 7.49 -11.48
CA TRP A 208 0.98 6.40 -11.22
C TRP A 208 2.34 6.95 -10.77
N GLY A 209 2.81 6.53 -9.59
CA GLY A 209 4.11 6.94 -9.04
C GLY A 209 4.08 8.11 -8.05
N GLY A 210 2.89 8.58 -7.65
CA GLY A 210 2.73 9.58 -6.60
C GLY A 210 1.30 10.11 -6.54
N GLY A 211 0.83 10.40 -5.34
CA GLY A 211 -0.50 10.95 -5.10
C GLY A 211 -0.69 11.32 -3.64
N GLN A 212 -1.83 11.90 -3.31
CA GLN A 212 -2.10 12.33 -1.94
C GLN A 212 -3.18 11.43 -1.34
N LEU A 213 -3.07 11.19 -0.04
CA LEU A 213 -4.13 10.48 0.68
C LEU A 213 -5.37 11.38 0.80
N TYR A 214 -6.55 10.79 0.56
CA TYR A 214 -7.85 11.44 0.79
C TYR A 214 -8.78 10.49 1.54
N TYR A 215 -9.63 11.08 2.38
CA TYR A 215 -10.82 10.43 2.91
C TYR A 215 -12.01 10.67 1.98
N ALA A 216 -12.88 9.68 1.86
CA ALA A 216 -14.18 9.77 1.21
C ALA A 216 -15.25 9.14 2.09
N ALA A 217 -16.21 9.95 2.55
CA ALA A 217 -17.42 9.43 3.19
C ALA A 217 -18.46 9.12 2.10
N LEU A 218 -18.89 7.86 2.00
CA LEU A 218 -19.80 7.41 0.94
C LEU A 218 -21.25 7.79 1.28
N ASP A 219 -21.68 8.97 0.85
CA ASP A 219 -23.02 9.53 1.12
C ASP A 219 -24.13 8.77 0.38
N SER A 220 -23.83 8.32 -0.84
CA SER A 220 -24.73 7.54 -1.69
C SER A 220 -23.93 6.61 -2.61
N PRO A 221 -24.58 5.66 -3.32
CA PRO A 221 -23.88 4.77 -4.24
C PRO A 221 -23.12 5.48 -5.38
N SER A 222 -23.45 6.74 -5.67
CA SER A 222 -22.84 7.52 -6.74
C SER A 222 -22.24 8.85 -6.28
N ASN A 223 -22.21 9.14 -4.97
CA ASN A 223 -21.63 10.36 -4.42
C ASN A 223 -20.88 10.10 -3.12
N ALA A 224 -19.79 10.84 -2.92
CA ALA A 224 -19.06 10.87 -1.67
C ALA A 224 -18.60 12.28 -1.33
N THR A 225 -18.52 12.57 -0.04
CA THR A 225 -17.87 13.77 0.48
C THR A 225 -16.39 13.48 0.64
N TRP A 226 -15.58 14.13 -0.20
CA TRP A 226 -14.12 13.98 -0.19
C TRP A 226 -13.48 15.00 0.75
N SER A 227 -12.57 14.54 1.61
CA SER A 227 -11.76 15.37 2.51
C SER A 227 -10.29 15.09 2.27
N GLY A 228 -9.52 16.12 1.95
CA GLY A 228 -8.08 16.02 1.76
C GLY A 228 -7.50 17.10 0.85
N PRO A 229 -6.20 17.01 0.54
CA PRO A 229 -5.32 15.89 0.91
C PRO A 229 -5.09 15.82 2.43
N VAL A 230 -4.92 14.61 2.97
CA VAL A 230 -4.55 14.42 4.38
C VAL A 230 -3.15 15.03 4.58
N THR A 231 -3.03 15.93 5.54
CA THR A 231 -1.77 16.60 5.88
C THR A 231 -1.27 16.15 7.24
N THR A 232 0.04 16.24 7.45
CA THR A 232 0.61 16.23 8.80
C THR A 232 0.12 17.43 9.62
N ASP A 233 0.26 17.38 10.95
CA ASP A 233 -0.14 18.49 11.82
C ASP A 233 0.65 19.75 11.48
N SER A 234 -0.05 20.89 11.47
CA SER A 234 0.59 22.20 11.42
C SER A 234 1.13 22.53 12.80
N VAL A 235 2.45 22.43 12.97
CA VAL A 235 3.11 22.65 14.27
C VAL A 235 4.03 23.85 14.17
N THR A 236 3.95 24.73 15.17
CA THR A 236 4.92 25.81 15.37
C THR A 236 5.89 25.43 16.47
N HIS A 237 7.18 25.45 16.14
CA HIS A 237 8.26 25.20 17.11
C HIS A 237 8.90 26.52 17.52
N SER A 238 8.97 26.79 18.83
CA SER A 238 9.58 28.01 19.38
C SER A 238 11.08 27.87 19.65
N SER A 239 11.58 26.64 19.67
CA SER A 239 12.98 26.29 19.98
C SER A 239 13.48 25.21 19.04
N TRP A 240 14.80 24.95 19.10
CA TRP A 240 15.38 23.79 18.43
C TRP A 240 14.89 22.51 19.09
N ASP A 241 14.32 21.62 18.28
CA ASP A 241 13.93 20.29 18.71
C ASP A 241 14.99 19.27 18.31
N PHE A 242 15.23 18.30 19.17
CA PHE A 242 16.24 17.26 18.99
C PHE A 242 15.62 15.86 18.89
N PHE A 243 16.11 15.07 17.93
CA PHE A 243 15.64 13.73 17.66
C PHE A 243 16.82 12.76 17.56
N ALA A 244 17.08 12.03 18.66
CA ALA A 244 18.11 11.01 18.69
C ALA A 244 17.73 9.80 17.82
N GLY A 245 18.68 9.29 17.05
CA GLY A 245 18.46 8.10 16.20
C GLY A 245 17.54 8.33 15.00
N GLN A 246 17.34 9.57 14.55
CA GLN A 246 16.49 9.91 13.40
C GLN A 246 17.29 10.68 12.36
N SER A 247 17.03 10.41 11.07
CA SER A 247 17.70 11.05 9.93
C SER A 247 16.74 11.25 8.75
N ALA A 248 16.87 12.38 8.04
CA ALA A 248 16.09 12.70 6.83
C ALA A 248 16.93 12.85 5.55
N ILE A 249 18.25 12.66 5.63
CA ILE A 249 19.20 13.00 4.55
C ILE A 249 19.71 11.78 3.78
N PHE A 250 19.51 10.57 4.31
CA PHE A 250 19.99 9.36 3.67
C PHE A 250 19.33 9.15 2.31
N GLY A 251 20.14 9.08 1.24
CA GLY A 251 19.68 8.99 -0.14
C GLY A 251 19.60 10.34 -0.88
N LYS A 252 19.57 11.47 -0.16
CA LYS A 252 19.60 12.82 -0.76
C LYS A 252 21.02 13.31 -1.08
N CYS A 253 22.03 12.68 -0.51
CA CYS A 253 23.44 12.96 -0.82
C CYS A 253 24.05 11.76 -1.52
N LYS A 254 24.60 11.98 -2.72
CA LYS A 254 25.32 10.95 -3.50
C LYS A 254 26.75 10.78 -2.99
N THR A 255 27.35 11.87 -2.54
CA THR A 255 28.65 11.90 -1.85
C THR A 255 28.56 12.83 -0.63
N PRO A 256 29.53 12.82 0.29
CA PRO A 256 29.50 13.66 1.48
C PRO A 256 29.40 15.18 1.20
N THR A 257 29.74 15.62 -0.01
CA THR A 257 29.74 17.02 -0.45
C THR A 257 28.80 17.30 -1.63
N SER A 258 28.13 16.28 -2.18
CA SER A 258 27.22 16.40 -3.32
C SER A 258 25.83 15.89 -2.94
N CYS A 259 24.90 16.84 -2.79
CA CYS A 259 23.54 16.58 -2.34
C CYS A 259 22.49 17.18 -3.28
N ASP A 260 21.27 16.69 -3.14
CA ASP A 260 20.08 17.20 -3.79
C ASP A 260 19.79 18.66 -3.38
N ALA A 261 18.99 19.33 -4.19
CA ALA A 261 18.61 20.72 -3.95
C ALA A 261 18.00 20.92 -2.55
N GLY A 262 18.46 21.95 -1.84
CA GLY A 262 17.99 22.31 -0.50
C GLY A 262 18.63 21.52 0.65
N VAL A 263 19.60 20.64 0.37
CA VAL A 263 20.50 20.03 1.37
C VAL A 263 21.89 20.66 1.22
N HIS A 264 22.38 21.24 2.31
CA HIS A 264 23.62 22.01 2.36
C HIS A 264 24.64 21.27 3.24
N PRO A 265 25.72 20.70 2.67
CA PRO A 265 26.78 20.10 3.45
C PRO A 265 27.58 21.18 4.17
N LEU A 266 27.62 21.12 5.49
CA LEU A 266 28.37 22.08 6.32
C LEU A 266 29.81 21.63 6.58
N GLY A 267 30.13 20.35 6.32
CA GLY A 267 31.45 19.75 6.51
C GLY A 267 31.47 18.67 7.58
N ALA A 268 32.67 18.20 7.92
CA ALA A 268 32.90 17.21 8.96
C ALA A 268 33.23 17.89 10.30
N PHE A 269 32.59 17.43 11.37
CA PHE A 269 32.71 17.93 12.72
C PHE A 269 33.04 16.78 13.68
N PRO A 270 33.83 17.03 14.74
CA PRO A 270 34.21 15.99 15.70
C PRO A 270 33.09 15.58 16.65
N SER A 271 32.02 16.38 16.75
CA SER A 271 30.89 16.12 17.63
C SER A 271 29.58 16.75 17.13
N LEU A 272 28.46 16.24 17.64
CA LEU A 272 27.14 16.83 17.45
C LEU A 272 27.10 18.28 17.92
N ALA A 273 27.69 18.60 19.07
CA ALA A 273 27.70 19.97 19.62
C ALA A 273 28.36 20.98 18.67
N THR A 274 29.49 20.58 18.05
CA THR A 274 30.18 21.43 17.06
C THR A 274 29.39 21.57 15.75
N CYS A 275 28.66 20.54 15.32
CA CYS A 275 27.73 20.63 14.18
C CYS A 275 26.56 21.58 14.49
N GLN A 276 25.95 21.46 15.68
CA GLN A 276 24.87 22.35 16.11
C GLN A 276 25.31 23.82 16.17
N ALA A 277 26.52 24.08 16.68
CA ALA A 277 27.09 25.43 16.68
C ALA A 277 27.21 25.98 15.24
N ALA A 278 27.75 25.19 14.31
CA ALA A 278 27.85 25.58 12.90
C ALA A 278 26.47 25.89 12.28
N VAL A 279 25.49 25.03 12.52
CA VAL A 279 24.10 25.21 12.08
C VAL A 279 23.52 26.52 12.60
N ASN A 280 23.67 26.80 13.91
CA ASN A 280 23.14 28.01 14.54
C ASN A 280 23.79 29.30 14.03
N THR A 281 25.07 29.22 13.64
CA THR A 281 25.81 30.38 13.10
C THR A 281 25.63 30.57 11.59
N THR A 282 24.99 29.61 10.90
CA THR A 282 24.82 29.67 9.45
C THR A 282 23.80 30.75 9.07
N THR A 283 24.23 31.70 8.23
CA THR A 283 23.39 32.82 7.77
C THR A 283 23.15 32.82 6.25
N SER A 284 23.81 31.94 5.51
CA SER A 284 23.72 31.86 4.05
C SER A 284 22.36 31.36 3.54
N PHE A 285 21.57 30.73 4.40
CA PHE A 285 20.21 30.26 4.10
C PHE A 285 19.43 30.06 5.41
N LYS A 286 18.09 30.02 5.30
CA LYS A 286 17.23 29.66 6.41
C LYS A 286 17.31 28.15 6.65
N VAL A 287 17.74 27.75 7.85
CA VAL A 287 17.76 26.34 8.24
C VAL A 287 16.35 25.93 8.70
N ALA A 288 15.83 24.85 8.14
CA ALA A 288 14.59 24.19 8.56
C ALA A 288 14.88 22.98 9.46
N SER A 289 15.94 22.24 9.15
CA SER A 289 16.42 21.11 9.96
C SER A 289 17.91 20.85 9.71
N TYR A 290 18.55 20.05 10.56
CA TYR A 290 19.90 19.56 10.35
C TYR A 290 20.02 18.09 10.72
N THR A 291 21.12 17.47 10.29
CA THR A 291 21.50 16.10 10.67
C THR A 291 23.00 16.03 10.88
N TYR A 292 23.39 15.28 11.91
CA TYR A 292 24.76 14.91 12.22
C TYR A 292 24.90 13.40 12.16
N GLN A 293 25.81 12.93 11.30
CA GLN A 293 26.07 11.51 11.13
C GLN A 293 27.19 11.07 12.08
N HIS A 294 26.93 10.12 12.97
CA HIS A 294 28.00 9.50 13.78
C HIS A 294 28.81 8.51 12.94
N ASN A 295 29.71 7.78 13.59
CA ASN A 295 30.45 6.70 12.96
C ASN A 295 29.52 5.50 12.70
N VAL A 296 29.15 5.28 11.43
CA VAL A 296 28.35 4.13 11.00
C VAL A 296 29.20 3.26 10.09
N SER A 297 29.40 2.00 10.47
CA SER A 297 30.29 1.06 9.76
C SER A 297 29.94 0.89 8.28
N SER A 298 28.66 1.00 7.91
CA SER A 298 28.19 0.91 6.53
C SER A 298 28.29 2.23 5.74
N LEU A 299 28.63 3.35 6.39
CA LEU A 299 28.65 4.70 5.80
C LEU A 299 29.86 5.52 6.28
N ALA A 300 31.03 4.88 6.38
CA ALA A 300 32.24 5.51 6.93
C ALA A 300 32.59 6.84 6.27
N ALA A 301 32.33 7.01 4.96
CA ALA A 301 32.58 8.27 4.24
C ALA A 301 31.71 9.45 4.72
N TYR A 302 30.58 9.19 5.37
CA TYR A 302 29.67 10.21 5.90
C TYR A 302 29.89 10.46 7.40
N ALA A 303 30.77 9.70 8.07
CA ALA A 303 31.00 9.83 9.50
C ALA A 303 31.50 11.23 9.87
N GLY A 304 30.87 11.83 10.87
CA GLY A 304 31.17 13.18 11.34
C GLY A 304 30.58 14.29 10.47
N HIS A 305 29.95 13.99 9.34
CA HIS A 305 29.40 15.04 8.49
C HIS A 305 28.10 15.65 9.05
N CYS A 306 28.02 16.97 8.93
CA CYS A 306 26.88 17.79 9.31
C CYS A 306 26.24 18.37 8.07
N TYR A 307 24.92 18.31 8.02
CA TYR A 307 24.12 18.77 6.89
C TYR A 307 22.96 19.60 7.39
N ALA A 308 22.72 20.75 6.76
CA ALA A 308 21.56 21.59 7.03
C ALA A 308 20.61 21.57 5.84
N MET A 309 19.32 21.58 6.11
CA MET A 309 18.28 21.57 5.10
C MET A 309 17.54 22.90 5.14
N SER A 310 17.26 23.48 3.97
CA SER A 310 16.42 24.67 3.84
C SER A 310 14.97 24.34 3.52
N THR A 311 14.63 23.05 3.37
CA THR A 311 13.28 22.58 3.08
C THR A 311 12.60 22.07 4.35
N PHE A 312 11.33 22.44 4.55
CA PHE A 312 10.53 22.06 5.72
C PHE A 312 9.90 20.66 5.62
N ALA A 313 10.26 19.89 4.59
CA ALA A 313 9.84 18.50 4.43
C ALA A 313 10.65 17.60 5.38
N PHE A 314 10.29 17.63 6.66
CA PHE A 314 10.90 16.79 7.69
C PHE A 314 10.05 15.52 7.87
N ALA A 315 10.59 14.37 7.47
CA ALA A 315 10.01 13.06 7.75
C ALA A 315 11.01 12.24 8.59
N PRO A 316 10.65 11.82 9.81
CA PRO A 316 11.57 11.07 10.66
C PRO A 316 11.75 9.66 10.10
N SER A 317 12.99 9.30 9.74
CA SER A 317 13.37 7.92 9.44
C SER A 317 14.30 7.44 10.55
N PRO A 318 13.89 6.46 11.38
CA PRO A 318 14.74 5.95 12.44
C PRO A 318 15.95 5.22 11.82
N GLN A 319 17.14 5.62 12.25
CA GLN A 319 18.42 5.02 11.91
C GLN A 319 19.33 5.02 13.14
N ALA A 320 19.96 3.89 13.43
CA ALA A 320 20.98 3.84 14.48
C ALA A 320 22.14 4.79 14.13
N ASN A 321 22.66 5.50 15.14
CA ASN A 321 23.84 6.35 15.02
C ASN A 321 23.69 7.57 14.10
N VAL A 322 22.50 8.19 14.09
CA VAL A 322 22.27 9.50 13.47
C VAL A 322 21.47 10.38 14.42
N ASP A 323 21.85 11.65 14.51
CA ASP A 323 21.12 12.63 15.30
C ASP A 323 20.66 13.78 14.42
N SER A 324 19.38 14.14 14.53
CA SER A 324 18.79 15.25 13.78
C SER A 324 18.21 16.30 14.71
N GLY A 325 18.05 17.51 14.19
CA GLY A 325 17.27 18.53 14.85
C GLY A 325 16.45 19.37 13.88
N ARG A 326 15.42 20.00 14.43
CA ARG A 326 14.47 20.84 13.70
C ARG A 326 14.54 22.27 14.21
N ALA A 327 14.61 23.22 13.28
CA ALA A 327 14.71 24.63 13.61
C ALA A 327 13.36 25.18 14.11
N PRO A 328 13.38 26.26 14.91
CA PRO A 328 12.16 27.02 15.20
C PRO A 328 11.47 27.50 13.91
N GLY A 329 10.14 27.45 13.90
CA GLY A 329 9.35 27.92 12.78
C GLY A 329 8.00 27.22 12.64
N LEU A 330 7.20 27.73 11.70
CA LEU A 330 5.97 27.09 11.26
C LEU A 330 6.31 25.97 10.28
N PHE A 331 5.88 24.76 10.61
CA PHE A 331 5.90 23.60 9.72
C PHE A 331 4.47 23.40 9.25
N PRO A 332 4.09 23.97 8.08
CA PRO A 332 2.75 23.79 7.56
C PRO A 332 2.56 22.31 7.26
N GLY A 333 1.39 21.79 7.62
CA GLY A 333 1.04 20.40 7.35
C GLY A 333 1.34 20.03 5.90
N THR A 334 2.16 19.01 5.70
CA THR A 334 2.52 18.53 4.37
C THR A 334 1.53 17.45 3.94
N PRO A 335 0.96 17.53 2.72
CA PRO A 335 0.18 16.43 2.16
C PRO A 335 0.96 15.12 2.21
N ILE A 336 0.31 14.07 2.68
CA ILE A 336 0.93 12.77 2.84
C ILE A 336 0.91 12.06 1.48
N ASP A 337 2.11 11.69 1.01
CA ASP A 337 2.27 10.90 -0.20
C ASP A 337 1.78 9.46 0.05
N CYS A 338 0.80 9.06 -0.73
CA CYS A 338 0.17 7.75 -0.62
C CYS A 338 1.10 6.60 -1.07
N ALA A 339 2.18 6.88 -1.80
CA ALA A 339 3.10 5.85 -2.31
C ALA A 339 3.71 4.98 -1.19
N ASN A 340 3.67 5.45 0.06
CA ASN A 340 4.24 4.78 1.22
C ASN A 340 3.23 4.48 2.34
N ALA A 341 1.91 4.61 2.11
CA ALA A 341 0.90 4.56 3.17
C ALA A 341 -0.15 3.45 2.97
N ALA A 342 -0.44 2.73 4.05
CA ALA A 342 -1.59 1.85 4.24
C ALA A 342 -2.34 2.27 5.53
N VAL A 343 -3.55 1.77 5.74
CA VAL A 343 -4.36 2.08 6.93
C VAL A 343 -4.66 0.81 7.69
N ASP A 344 -4.66 0.92 9.02
CA ASP A 344 -5.21 -0.14 9.86
C ASP A 344 -6.73 -0.26 9.63
N PRO A 345 -7.26 -1.40 9.15
CA PRO A 345 -8.69 -1.57 8.89
C PRO A 345 -9.56 -1.49 10.16
N LYS A 346 -8.97 -1.50 11.37
CA LYS A 346 -9.67 -1.40 12.65
C LYS A 346 -9.50 -0.07 13.36
N ASP A 347 -8.59 0.79 12.91
CA ASP A 347 -8.31 2.07 13.56
C ASP A 347 -8.04 3.20 12.56
N ARG A 348 -8.96 4.16 12.52
CA ARG A 348 -8.91 5.34 11.64
C ARG A 348 -7.70 6.27 11.91
N ASN A 349 -7.08 6.17 13.09
CA ASN A 349 -5.98 7.04 13.51
C ASN A 349 -4.61 6.43 13.25
N HIS A 350 -4.52 5.14 12.89
CA HIS A 350 -3.25 4.45 12.67
C HIS A 350 -3.02 4.13 11.20
N PHE A 351 -2.04 4.81 10.62
CA PHE A 351 -1.54 4.53 9.29
C PHE A 351 -0.30 3.64 9.39
N LEU A 352 -0.23 2.62 8.55
CA LEU A 352 0.95 1.79 8.36
C LEU A 352 1.77 2.39 7.22
N TYR A 353 2.90 3.01 7.54
CA TYR A 353 3.84 3.46 6.52
C TYR A 353 4.86 2.36 6.21
N SER A 354 4.96 1.91 4.96
CA SER A 354 6.12 1.12 4.55
C SER A 354 7.23 2.10 4.16
N LYS A 355 8.34 2.05 4.89
CA LYS A 355 9.57 2.73 4.48
C LYS A 355 10.06 2.08 3.19
N GLY A 356 10.05 2.83 2.08
CA GLY A 356 10.70 2.45 0.83
C GLY A 356 12.18 2.16 1.02
#